data_AF-C5KM92-F1
#
_entry.id   AF-C5KM92-F1
#
_cell.length_a   1.000
_cell.length_b   1.000
_cell.length_c   1.000
_cell.angle_alpha   90.00
_cell.angle_beta   90.00
_cell.angle_gamma   90.00
#
_symmetry.space_group_name_H-M   'P 1'
#
loop_
_entity.id
_entity.type
_entity.pdbx_description
1 polymer ?
#
loop_
_entity_poly.entity_id
_entity_poly.type
_entity_poly.pdbx_seq_one_letter_code
_entity_poly.pdbx_strand_id
1 'polypeptide(L)'
;MVNINNNNNNKAVKPKIVATRKWFDLAGYLGLLAFSHSIVLYLATSIRLYRGHVFNPMRLWFDEGFTILLDDVKENFLDAAVWYFAFIAFEMFLGVVLPGVVVKGLPLANGDRLVYNCNALAAWYVTLITLAALHLTSIWSITRLTDYYYSLVLLTMLAADITSVYMWFTGWMAGLSSGEGQVADFIMGTWLNPRLFGGRLDLKMFFEVPLLIYSSCVMDVTIHPYPCMQH
;
A
#
# COMPACT_ATOMS: atom_id res chain seq x y z
N MET A 1 -44.27 19.10 51.12
CA MET A 1 -44.15 18.05 50.09
C MET A 1 -43.75 18.75 48.80
N VAL A 2 -42.65 18.51 48.08
CA VAL A 2 -41.47 17.65 48.17
C VAL A 2 -40.35 18.44 47.46
N ASN A 3 -39.17 18.49 48.04
CA ASN A 3 -37.97 19.08 47.45
C ASN A 3 -37.35 18.06 46.48
N ILE A 4 -37.30 18.34 45.17
CA ILE A 4 -36.68 17.45 44.18
C ILE A 4 -35.26 17.94 43.91
N ASN A 5 -34.31 17.37 44.65
CA ASN A 5 -32.88 17.46 44.35
C ASN A 5 -32.58 16.68 43.07
N ASN A 6 -32.21 17.39 42.00
CA ASN A 6 -31.70 16.80 40.76
C ASN A 6 -30.24 16.36 40.95
N ASN A 7 -30.04 15.19 41.56
CA ASN A 7 -28.75 14.49 41.57
C ASN A 7 -28.67 13.54 40.37
N ASN A 8 -28.51 14.11 39.16
CA ASN A 8 -28.23 13.32 37.97
C ASN A 8 -26.73 12.99 37.91
N ASN A 9 -26.34 12.03 38.73
CA ASN A 9 -25.07 11.31 38.58
C ASN A 9 -25.16 10.42 37.34
N ASN A 10 -25.17 11.02 36.16
CA ASN A 10 -24.95 10.31 34.90
C ASN A 10 -23.46 9.98 34.78
N LYS A 11 -22.99 9.06 35.62
CA LYS A 11 -21.75 8.34 35.34
C LYS A 11 -22.03 7.55 34.06
N ALA A 12 -21.48 8.02 32.95
CA ALA A 12 -21.47 7.28 31.71
C ALA A 12 -21.00 5.85 32.01
N VAL A 13 -21.91 4.89 31.87
CA VAL A 13 -21.57 3.47 31.93
C VAL A 13 -20.68 3.24 30.72
N LYS A 14 -19.35 3.21 30.94
CA LYS A 14 -18.41 2.80 29.90
C LYS A 14 -18.90 1.45 29.38
N PRO A 15 -19.18 1.28 28.08
CA PRO A 15 -19.62 0.00 27.57
C PRO A 15 -18.58 -1.03 27.99
N LYS A 16 -19.04 -2.15 28.58
CA LYS A 16 -18.18 -3.29 28.89
C LYS A 16 -17.33 -3.54 27.65
N ILE A 17 -16.01 -3.39 27.78
CA ILE A 17 -15.04 -3.73 26.73
C ILE A 17 -15.34 -5.19 26.38
N VAL A 18 -16.04 -5.37 25.28
CA VAL A 18 -16.56 -6.67 24.89
C VAL A 18 -15.34 -7.50 24.52
N ALA A 19 -15.17 -8.61 25.22
CA ALA A 19 -14.09 -9.58 25.07
C ALA A 19 -14.12 -10.34 23.73
N THR A 20 -14.53 -9.71 22.62
CA THR A 20 -14.86 -10.36 21.34
C THR A 20 -13.87 -10.11 20.21
N ARG A 21 -12.75 -9.40 20.42
CA ARG A 21 -11.73 -9.16 19.37
C ARG A 21 -10.32 -9.68 19.67
N LYS A 22 -10.21 -10.82 20.37
CA LYS A 22 -8.94 -11.56 20.57
C LYS A 22 -8.23 -12.02 19.27
N TRP A 23 -8.87 -11.86 18.10
CA TRP A 23 -8.26 -12.19 16.80
C TRP A 23 -7.13 -11.21 16.39
N PHE A 24 -7.05 -10.02 17.00
CA PHE A 24 -6.01 -9.02 16.74
C PHE A 24 -4.93 -8.98 17.83
N ASP A 25 -4.56 -10.13 18.37
CA ASP A 25 -3.39 -10.26 19.23
C ASP A 25 -2.10 -10.14 18.37
N LEU A 26 -1.00 -9.69 18.97
CA LEU A 26 0.29 -9.48 18.29
C LEU A 26 0.78 -10.74 17.54
N ALA A 27 0.56 -11.93 18.12
CA ALA A 27 0.93 -13.19 17.50
C ALA A 27 0.13 -13.46 16.21
N GLY A 28 -1.16 -13.15 16.20
CA GLY A 28 -2.01 -13.28 15.02
C GLY A 28 -1.58 -12.31 13.91
N TYR A 29 -1.23 -11.09 14.28
CA TYR A 29 -0.68 -10.09 13.35
C TYR A 29 0.63 -10.55 12.71
N LEU A 30 1.60 -11.00 13.50
CA LEU A 30 2.89 -11.48 12.97
C LEU A 30 2.71 -12.70 12.07
N GLY A 31 1.77 -13.60 12.40
CA GLY A 31 1.40 -14.71 11.55
C GLY A 31 0.81 -14.26 10.20
N LEU A 32 -0.10 -13.28 10.22
CA LEU A 32 -0.69 -12.70 9.01
C LEU A 32 0.37 -12.00 8.15
N LEU A 33 1.25 -11.23 8.78
CA LEU A 33 2.35 -10.52 8.13
C LEU A 33 3.28 -11.52 7.43
N ALA A 34 3.76 -12.53 8.15
CA ALA A 34 4.62 -13.57 7.61
C ALA A 34 3.94 -14.33 6.46
N PHE A 35 2.67 -14.68 6.60
CA PHE A 35 1.90 -15.36 5.56
C PHE A 35 1.75 -14.49 4.31
N SER A 36 1.35 -13.23 4.49
CA SER A 36 1.15 -12.29 3.37
C SER A 36 2.46 -12.01 2.61
N HIS A 37 3.58 -11.89 3.33
CA HIS A 37 4.87 -11.68 2.69
C HIS A 37 5.33 -12.94 1.96
N SER A 38 5.07 -14.11 2.57
CA SER A 38 5.48 -15.39 1.99
C SER A 38 4.76 -15.71 0.70
N ILE A 39 3.45 -15.44 0.62
CA ILE A 39 2.66 -15.72 -0.59
C ILE A 39 3.07 -14.82 -1.75
N VAL A 40 3.40 -13.54 -1.49
CA VAL A 40 3.85 -12.62 -2.54
C VAL A 40 5.19 -13.06 -3.10
N LEU A 41 6.16 -13.42 -2.25
CA LEU A 41 7.46 -13.91 -2.69
C LEU A 41 7.35 -15.25 -3.42
N TYR A 42 6.45 -16.12 -2.97
CA TYR A 42 6.13 -17.37 -3.67
C TYR A 42 5.59 -17.12 -5.08
N LEU A 43 4.59 -16.24 -5.22
CA LEU A 43 4.01 -15.92 -6.51
C LEU A 43 5.02 -15.23 -7.44
N ALA A 44 5.81 -14.28 -6.92
CA ALA A 44 6.86 -13.62 -7.67
C ALA A 44 7.89 -14.62 -8.23
N THR A 45 8.32 -15.55 -7.38
CA THR A 45 9.26 -16.61 -7.78
C THR A 45 8.63 -17.59 -8.78
N SER A 46 7.35 -17.95 -8.59
CA SER A 46 6.59 -18.79 -9.53
C SER A 46 6.56 -18.17 -10.92
N ILE A 47 6.24 -16.88 -11.02
CA ILE A 47 6.16 -16.16 -12.28
C ILE A 47 7.54 -16.11 -12.96
N ARG A 48 8.58 -15.77 -12.21
CA ARG A 48 9.90 -15.48 -12.77
C ARG A 48 10.74 -16.72 -13.09
N LEU A 49 10.77 -17.73 -12.22
CA LEU A 49 11.60 -18.94 -12.40
C LEU A 49 10.81 -20.12 -12.97
N TYR A 50 9.53 -20.23 -12.64
CA TYR A 50 8.73 -21.42 -12.93
C TYR A 50 7.64 -21.18 -13.97
N ARG A 51 7.72 -20.08 -14.75
CA ARG A 51 6.75 -19.74 -15.81
C ARG A 51 5.30 -19.67 -15.32
N GLY A 52 5.09 -19.30 -14.06
CA GLY A 52 3.79 -19.26 -13.42
C GLY A 52 3.26 -20.63 -12.97
N HIS A 53 4.03 -21.71 -13.10
CA HIS A 53 3.64 -23.00 -12.53
C HIS A 53 3.74 -23.01 -11.00
N VAL A 54 2.87 -23.80 -10.39
CA VAL A 54 2.91 -24.10 -8.95
C VAL A 54 4.10 -25.02 -8.69
N PHE A 55 5.01 -24.59 -7.83
CA PHE A 55 6.16 -25.39 -7.38
C PHE A 55 6.12 -25.61 -5.87
N ASN A 56 6.95 -26.52 -5.35
CA ASN A 56 6.99 -26.79 -3.92
C ASN A 56 7.49 -25.54 -3.15
N PRO A 57 6.70 -24.96 -2.22
CA PRO A 57 7.11 -23.77 -1.49
C PRO A 57 8.38 -23.98 -0.63
N MET A 58 8.70 -25.22 -0.24
CA MET A 58 9.96 -25.50 0.47
C MET A 58 11.20 -25.15 -0.37
N ARG A 59 11.09 -25.24 -1.71
CA ARG A 59 12.19 -24.88 -2.62
C ARG A 59 12.44 -23.38 -2.69
N LEU A 60 11.44 -22.57 -2.37
CA LEU A 60 11.68 -21.14 -2.19
C LEU A 60 12.52 -20.91 -0.95
N TRP A 61 12.08 -21.39 0.22
CA TRP A 61 12.65 -21.00 1.50
C TRP A 61 13.93 -21.73 1.91
N PHE A 62 14.14 -22.95 1.42
CA PHE A 62 15.21 -23.85 1.91
C PHE A 62 16.14 -24.35 0.81
N ASP A 63 16.08 -23.77 -0.39
CA ASP A 63 16.85 -24.19 -1.56
C ASP A 63 17.23 -22.97 -2.42
N GLU A 64 17.52 -23.18 -3.70
CA GLU A 64 17.97 -22.17 -4.67
C GLU A 64 17.04 -20.95 -4.84
N GLY A 65 15.74 -21.07 -4.54
CA GLY A 65 14.79 -19.99 -4.78
C GLY A 65 15.11 -18.71 -3.99
N PHE A 66 15.48 -18.86 -2.71
CA PHE A 66 15.81 -17.74 -1.84
C PHE A 66 17.17 -17.11 -2.20
N THR A 67 18.15 -17.93 -2.60
CA THR A 67 19.47 -17.42 -2.98
C THR A 67 19.40 -16.60 -4.25
N ILE A 68 18.70 -17.09 -5.28
CA ILE A 68 18.50 -16.36 -6.54
C ILE A 68 17.78 -15.03 -6.29
N LEU A 69 16.75 -15.04 -5.45
CA LEU A 69 16.03 -13.83 -5.07
C LEU A 69 16.94 -12.83 -4.36
N LEU A 70 17.73 -13.29 -3.38
CA LEU A 70 18.64 -12.40 -2.65
C LEU A 70 19.77 -11.85 -3.51
N ASP A 71 20.29 -12.62 -4.45
CA ASP A 71 21.37 -12.17 -5.31
C ASP A 71 20.88 -11.13 -6.33
N ASP A 72 19.71 -11.34 -6.95
CA ASP A 72 19.07 -10.32 -7.80
C ASP A 72 18.82 -9.02 -7.03
N VAL A 73 18.35 -9.13 -5.79
CA VAL A 73 18.11 -7.98 -4.93
C VAL A 73 19.40 -7.25 -4.62
N LYS A 74 20.46 -7.94 -4.20
CA LYS A 74 21.73 -7.28 -3.88
C LYS A 74 22.33 -6.53 -5.07
N GLU A 75 22.20 -7.08 -6.26
CA GLU A 75 22.74 -6.48 -7.48
C GLU A 75 21.93 -5.26 -7.92
N ASN A 76 20.60 -5.33 -7.85
CA ASN A 76 19.71 -4.36 -8.48
C ASN A 76 18.98 -3.41 -7.51
N PHE A 77 19.15 -3.56 -6.19
CA PHE A 77 18.34 -2.85 -5.19
C PHE A 77 18.37 -1.33 -5.31
N LEU A 78 19.55 -0.73 -5.48
CA LEU A 78 19.70 0.73 -5.49
C LEU A 78 19.04 1.34 -6.73
N ASP A 79 19.27 0.76 -7.91
CA ASP A 79 18.67 1.24 -9.15
C ASP A 79 17.15 1.09 -9.13
N ALA A 80 16.65 -0.07 -8.67
CA ALA A 80 15.23 -0.31 -8.47
C ALA A 80 14.60 0.71 -7.50
N ALA A 81 15.32 1.05 -6.42
CA ALA A 81 14.85 2.03 -5.45
C ALA A 81 14.72 3.44 -6.03
N VAL A 82 15.69 3.89 -6.83
CA VAL A 82 15.61 5.19 -7.50
C VAL A 82 14.37 5.26 -8.39
N TRP A 83 14.13 4.25 -9.23
CA TRP A 83 12.98 4.24 -10.13
C TRP A 83 11.66 4.12 -9.38
N TYR A 84 11.60 3.30 -8.33
CA TYR A 84 10.42 3.17 -7.50
C TYR A 84 10.05 4.49 -6.83
N PHE A 85 10.99 5.13 -6.11
CA PHE A 85 10.70 6.40 -5.43
C PHE A 85 10.43 7.53 -6.41
N ALA A 86 11.11 7.56 -7.56
CA ALA A 86 10.81 8.51 -8.64
C ALA A 86 9.38 8.33 -9.16
N PHE A 87 8.93 7.09 -9.35
CA PHE A 87 7.56 6.77 -9.74
C PHE A 87 6.56 7.22 -8.67
N ILE A 88 6.75 6.86 -7.40
CA ILE A 88 5.88 7.30 -6.29
C ILE A 88 5.80 8.83 -6.22
N ALA A 89 6.94 9.52 -6.35
CA ALA A 89 6.99 10.98 -6.34
C ALA A 89 6.27 11.60 -7.54
N PHE A 90 6.42 11.01 -8.73
CA PHE A 90 5.73 11.44 -9.94
C PHE A 90 4.20 11.27 -9.79
N GLU A 91 3.74 10.15 -9.25
CA GLU A 91 2.32 9.92 -9.01
C GLU A 91 1.74 10.88 -7.97
N MET A 92 2.46 11.13 -6.88
CA MET A 92 2.05 12.14 -5.90
C MET A 92 1.99 13.54 -6.53
N PHE A 93 2.95 13.87 -7.40
CA PHE A 93 2.98 15.14 -8.11
C PHE A 93 1.76 15.29 -9.04
N LEU A 94 1.45 14.28 -9.85
CA LEU A 94 0.26 14.27 -10.70
C LEU A 94 -1.03 14.35 -9.89
N GLY A 95 -1.09 13.65 -8.75
CA GLY A 95 -2.21 13.70 -7.83
C GLY A 95 -2.49 15.09 -7.26
N VAL A 96 -1.47 15.94 -7.12
CA VAL A 96 -1.61 17.32 -6.60
C VAL A 96 -1.82 18.37 -7.70
N VAL A 97 -1.20 18.17 -8.86
CA VAL A 97 -1.14 19.16 -9.96
C VAL A 97 -2.29 19.03 -10.95
N LEU A 98 -2.71 17.80 -11.27
CA LEU A 98 -3.72 17.61 -12.31
C LEU A 98 -5.12 18.05 -11.85
N PRO A 99 -5.84 18.83 -12.67
CA PRO A 99 -7.24 19.14 -12.41
C PRO A 99 -8.08 17.87 -12.56
N GLY A 100 -9.04 17.67 -11.66
CA GLY A 100 -9.95 16.53 -11.67
C GLY A 100 -11.37 16.93 -11.30
N VAL A 101 -12.26 15.95 -11.30
CA VAL A 101 -13.67 16.16 -10.94
C VAL A 101 -13.78 16.22 -9.43
N VAL A 102 -14.31 17.32 -8.91
CA VAL A 102 -14.47 17.51 -7.47
C VAL A 102 -15.77 16.86 -7.00
N VAL A 103 -15.68 15.83 -6.16
CA VAL A 103 -16.82 15.07 -5.63
C VAL A 103 -16.85 15.14 -4.11
N LYS A 104 -18.05 15.28 -3.53
CA LYS A 104 -18.26 15.21 -2.08
C LYS A 104 -18.44 13.74 -1.66
N GLY A 105 -17.64 13.28 -0.71
CA GLY A 105 -17.74 11.95 -0.16
C GLY A 105 -18.91 11.77 0.82
N LEU A 106 -18.93 10.60 1.47
CA LEU A 106 -19.92 10.29 2.49
C LEU A 106 -19.81 11.24 3.70
N PRO A 107 -20.94 11.52 4.37
CA PRO A 107 -20.92 12.28 5.61
C PRO A 107 -20.15 11.53 6.69
N LEU A 108 -19.23 12.22 7.35
CA LEU A 108 -18.50 11.69 8.50
C LEU A 108 -19.41 11.68 9.74
N ALA A 109 -18.96 11.03 10.82
CA ALA A 109 -19.68 11.01 12.11
C ALA A 109 -19.97 12.43 12.65
N ASN A 110 -19.15 13.40 12.26
CA ASN A 110 -19.29 14.81 12.64
C ASN A 110 -20.25 15.60 11.73
N GLY A 111 -20.85 14.96 10.72
CA GLY A 111 -21.74 15.58 9.73
C GLY A 111 -21.01 16.24 8.55
N ASP A 112 -19.71 16.50 8.67
CA ASP A 112 -18.90 17.08 7.61
C ASP A 112 -18.75 16.14 6.41
N ARG A 113 -18.72 16.71 5.21
CA ARG A 113 -18.45 15.98 3.96
C ARG A 113 -17.09 16.37 3.41
N LEU A 114 -16.23 15.37 3.29
CA LEU A 114 -14.92 15.52 2.70
C LEU A 114 -15.05 15.73 1.19
N VAL A 115 -14.39 16.78 0.69
CA VAL A 115 -14.30 17.06 -0.74
C VAL A 115 -13.07 16.34 -1.28
N TYR A 116 -13.24 15.64 -2.40
CA TYR A 116 -12.21 14.86 -3.09
C TYR A 116 -12.03 15.37 -4.51
N ASN A 117 -10.77 15.52 -4.94
CA ASN A 117 -10.43 15.78 -6.32
C ASN A 117 -10.17 14.44 -7.03
N CYS A 118 -11.07 14.00 -7.89
CA CYS A 118 -10.93 12.76 -8.65
C CYS A 118 -10.18 13.02 -9.96
N ASN A 119 -8.85 13.00 -9.90
CA ASN A 119 -7.96 13.17 -11.04
C ASN A 119 -7.26 11.87 -11.48
N ALA A 120 -7.64 10.71 -10.91
CA ALA A 120 -7.00 9.44 -11.18
C ALA A 120 -7.04 9.03 -12.67
N LEU A 121 -8.10 9.32 -13.41
CA LEU A 121 -8.13 9.01 -14.85
C LEU A 121 -7.15 9.88 -15.64
N ALA A 122 -7.07 11.18 -15.32
CA ALA A 122 -6.15 12.08 -15.99
C ALA A 122 -4.68 11.71 -15.68
N ALA A 123 -4.38 11.42 -14.42
CA ALA A 123 -3.06 10.96 -14.00
C ALA A 123 -2.67 9.66 -14.73
N TRP A 124 -3.60 8.71 -14.88
CA TRP A 124 -3.35 7.47 -15.62
C TRP A 124 -2.95 7.69 -17.07
N TYR A 125 -3.66 8.54 -17.80
CA TYR A 125 -3.31 8.81 -19.20
C TYR A 125 -1.96 9.52 -19.29
N VAL A 126 -1.66 10.44 -18.37
CA VAL A 126 -0.38 11.14 -18.34
C VAL A 126 0.76 10.16 -18.03
N THR A 127 0.57 9.19 -17.14
CA THR A 127 1.60 8.20 -16.79
C THR A 127 1.88 7.26 -17.96
N LEU A 128 0.84 6.79 -18.66
CA LEU A 128 0.98 5.99 -19.88
C LEU A 128 1.68 6.75 -21.01
N ILE A 129 1.30 8.00 -21.26
CA ILE A 129 1.93 8.84 -22.29
C ILE A 129 3.41 9.09 -21.93
N THR A 130 3.69 9.36 -20.66
CA THR A 130 5.05 9.56 -20.16
C THR A 130 5.88 8.30 -20.37
N LEU A 131 5.36 7.13 -19.99
CA LEU A 131 6.03 5.84 -20.19
C LEU A 131 6.30 5.56 -21.67
N ALA A 132 5.30 5.77 -22.54
CA ALA A 132 5.45 5.60 -23.97
C ALA A 132 6.50 6.56 -24.55
N ALA A 133 6.52 7.83 -24.11
CA ALA A 133 7.51 8.80 -24.52
C ALA A 133 8.93 8.42 -24.07
N LEU A 134 9.10 7.95 -22.82
CA LEU A 134 10.38 7.46 -22.31
C LEU A 134 10.89 6.25 -23.11
N HIS A 135 9.98 5.35 -23.50
CA HIS A 135 10.33 4.20 -24.31
C HIS A 135 10.74 4.57 -25.73
N LEU A 136 9.96 5.43 -26.40
CA LEU A 136 10.24 5.88 -27.77
C LEU A 136 11.53 6.71 -27.87
N THR A 137 11.84 7.49 -26.83
CA THR A 137 13.08 8.29 -26.76
C THR A 137 14.30 7.47 -26.38
N SER A 138 14.16 6.15 -26.13
CA SER A 138 15.24 5.23 -25.72
C SER A 138 15.98 5.62 -24.43
N ILE A 139 15.47 6.61 -23.68
CA ILE A 139 16.04 7.04 -22.39
C ILE A 139 15.85 5.91 -21.35
N TRP A 140 14.68 5.27 -21.39
CA TRP A 140 14.34 4.17 -20.49
C TRP A 140 13.58 3.08 -21.23
N SER A 141 14.07 1.84 -21.14
CA SER A 141 13.38 0.69 -21.73
C SER A 141 12.42 0.08 -20.71
N ILE A 142 11.20 -0.18 -21.15
CA ILE A 142 10.18 -0.90 -20.37
C ILE A 142 10.70 -2.27 -19.91
N THR A 143 11.60 -2.88 -20.68
CA THR A 143 12.21 -4.18 -20.33
C THR A 143 13.01 -4.16 -19.01
N ARG A 144 13.55 -3.00 -18.60
CA ARG A 144 14.30 -2.87 -17.33
C ARG A 144 13.44 -3.15 -16.11
N LEU A 145 12.13 -2.98 -16.21
CA LEU A 145 11.22 -3.23 -15.11
C LEU A 145 11.23 -4.72 -14.70
N THR A 146 11.40 -5.62 -15.67
CA THR A 146 11.51 -7.07 -15.41
C THR A 146 12.88 -7.46 -14.89
N ASP A 147 13.92 -6.73 -15.27
CA ASP A 147 15.26 -6.96 -14.75
C ASP A 147 15.31 -6.65 -13.24
N TYR A 148 14.52 -5.67 -12.79
CA TYR A 148 14.41 -5.28 -11.38
C TYR A 148 13.25 -5.92 -10.63
N TYR A 149 12.65 -6.97 -11.17
CA TYR A 149 11.37 -7.50 -10.69
C TYR A 149 11.38 -7.87 -9.20
N TYR A 150 12.34 -8.68 -8.73
CA TYR A 150 12.37 -9.08 -7.32
C TYR A 150 12.71 -7.91 -6.39
N SER A 151 13.63 -7.04 -6.83
CA SER A 151 13.98 -5.82 -6.12
C SER A 151 12.77 -4.93 -5.89
N LEU A 152 11.92 -4.74 -6.91
CA LEU A 152 10.69 -3.95 -6.81
C LEU A 152 9.65 -4.61 -5.90
N VAL A 153 9.46 -5.94 -6.00
CA VAL A 153 8.55 -6.68 -5.11
C VAL A 153 8.95 -6.51 -3.64
N LEU A 154 10.22 -6.71 -3.28
CA LEU A 154 10.67 -6.49 -1.91
C LEU A 154 10.55 -5.03 -1.47
N LEU A 155 10.91 -4.10 -2.34
CA LEU A 155 10.88 -2.68 -2.00
C LEU A 155 9.45 -2.19 -1.76
N THR A 156 8.49 -2.63 -2.58
CA THR A 156 7.06 -2.32 -2.39
C THR A 156 6.52 -2.91 -1.08
N MET A 157 6.93 -4.13 -0.73
CA MET A 157 6.57 -4.75 0.54
C MET A 157 7.13 -3.95 1.73
N LEU A 158 8.42 -3.63 1.70
CA LEU A 158 9.06 -2.80 2.74
C LEU A 158 8.44 -1.42 2.84
N ALA A 159 8.12 -0.78 1.70
CA ALA A 159 7.48 0.53 1.67
C ALA A 159 6.06 0.49 2.27
N ALA A 160 5.30 -0.59 2.02
CA ALA A 160 3.99 -0.79 2.63
C ALA A 160 4.07 -0.94 4.16
N ASP A 161 5.01 -1.75 4.65
CA ASP A 161 5.25 -1.94 6.08
C ASP A 161 5.67 -0.62 6.76
N ILE A 162 6.63 0.10 6.17
CA ILE A 162 7.08 1.40 6.67
C ILE A 162 5.94 2.41 6.70
N THR A 163 5.14 2.46 5.64
CA THR A 163 3.99 3.38 5.55
C THR A 163 2.93 3.06 6.61
N SER A 164 2.67 1.78 6.86
CA SER A 164 1.76 1.33 7.92
C SER A 164 2.23 1.76 9.30
N VAL A 165 3.51 1.54 9.62
CA VAL A 165 4.13 2.02 10.87
C VAL A 165 4.06 3.53 11.01
N TYR A 166 4.35 4.26 9.93
CA TYR A 166 4.27 5.72 9.92
C TYR A 166 2.85 6.23 10.18
N MET A 167 1.84 5.65 9.55
CA MET A 167 0.43 6.02 9.77
C MET A 167 -0.03 5.73 11.19
N TRP A 168 0.33 4.55 11.72
CA TRP A 168 0.04 4.20 13.11
C TRP A 168 0.67 5.19 14.09
N PHE A 169 1.96 5.48 13.92
CA PHE A 169 2.71 6.37 14.80
C PHE A 169 2.15 7.81 14.77
N THR A 170 1.87 8.35 13.58
CA THR A 170 1.31 9.69 13.43
C THR A 170 -0.10 9.81 14.00
N GLY A 171 -0.97 8.81 13.80
CA GLY A 171 -2.30 8.81 14.39
C GLY A 171 -2.29 8.60 15.91
N TRP A 172 -1.33 7.84 16.44
CA TRP A 172 -1.13 7.70 17.88
C TRP A 172 -0.71 9.02 18.54
N MET A 173 0.26 9.72 17.93
CA MET A 173 0.69 11.05 18.37
C MET A 173 -0.44 12.09 18.31
N ALA A 174 -1.36 11.96 17.33
CA ALA A 174 -2.53 12.82 17.20
C ALA A 174 -3.70 12.45 18.15
N GLY A 175 -3.57 11.38 18.94
CA GLY A 175 -4.62 10.92 19.86
C GLY A 175 -5.85 10.34 19.16
N LEU A 176 -5.72 9.89 17.90
CA LEU A 176 -6.82 9.36 17.08
C LEU A 176 -7.06 7.86 17.29
N SER A 177 -6.54 7.28 18.38
CA SER A 177 -6.72 5.86 18.71
C SER A 177 -8.19 5.49 18.86
N SER A 178 -8.58 4.33 18.35
CA SER A 178 -9.95 3.80 18.50
C SER A 178 -10.26 3.38 19.95
N GLY A 179 -9.22 3.24 20.79
CA GLY A 179 -9.33 2.72 22.15
C GLY A 179 -9.44 1.19 22.24
N GLU A 180 -9.37 0.47 21.11
CA GLU A 180 -9.44 -1.00 21.05
C GLU A 180 -8.11 -1.70 21.39
N GLY A 181 -6.99 -0.95 21.39
CA GLY A 181 -5.65 -1.43 21.73
C GLY A 181 -4.64 -1.18 20.61
N GLN A 182 -3.35 -1.07 20.95
CA GLN A 182 -2.31 -0.62 20.03
C GLN A 182 -2.15 -1.51 18.78
N VAL A 183 -2.31 -2.83 18.93
CA VAL A 183 -2.20 -3.79 17.81
C VAL A 183 -3.43 -3.74 16.90
N ALA A 184 -4.63 -3.63 17.48
CA ALA A 184 -5.86 -3.48 16.71
C ALA A 184 -5.86 -2.15 15.94
N ASP A 185 -5.41 -1.07 16.59
CA ASP A 185 -5.21 0.25 15.98
C ASP A 185 -4.18 0.25 14.85
N PHE A 186 -3.14 -0.57 14.95
CA PHE A 186 -2.15 -0.73 13.88
C PHE A 186 -2.78 -1.39 12.65
N ILE A 187 -3.56 -2.45 12.84
CA ILE A 187 -4.12 -3.25 11.74
C ILE A 187 -5.30 -2.55 11.07
N MET A 188 -6.16 -1.92 11.86
CA MET A 188 -7.33 -1.19 11.35
C MET A 188 -6.98 0.22 10.87
N GLY A 189 -5.82 0.73 11.29
CA GLY A 189 -5.43 2.11 11.11
C GLY A 189 -6.04 3.01 12.18
N THR A 190 -5.24 3.92 12.71
CA THR A 190 -5.66 4.96 13.68
C THR A 190 -6.33 6.15 13.00
N TRP A 191 -6.07 6.38 11.71
CA TRP A 191 -6.51 7.58 11.01
C TRP A 191 -7.51 7.26 9.90
N LEU A 192 -8.74 7.78 10.03
CA LEU A 192 -9.83 7.47 9.10
C LEU A 192 -9.62 7.99 7.66
N ASN A 193 -9.00 9.18 7.50
CA ASN A 193 -8.67 9.80 6.20
C ASN A 193 -7.38 10.65 6.31
N PRO A 194 -6.19 10.03 6.24
CA PRO A 194 -4.93 10.74 6.23
C PRO A 194 -4.77 11.65 5.00
N ARG A 195 -4.56 12.95 5.22
CA ARG A 195 -4.40 13.93 4.16
C ARG A 195 -3.02 14.57 4.19
N LEU A 196 -2.37 14.61 3.03
CA LEU A 196 -1.09 15.29 2.82
C LEU A 196 -1.29 16.59 2.01
N PHE A 197 -0.24 17.42 1.98
CA PHE A 197 -0.15 18.63 1.17
C PHE A 197 -1.32 19.62 1.39
N GLY A 198 -1.63 19.91 2.65
CA GLY A 198 -2.66 20.89 3.01
C GLY A 198 -4.09 20.45 2.65
N GLY A 199 -4.35 19.14 2.55
CA GLY A 199 -5.68 18.59 2.25
C GLY A 199 -5.95 18.30 0.78
N ARG A 200 -4.95 18.43 -0.09
CA ARG A 200 -5.08 18.22 -1.54
C ARG A 200 -4.95 16.74 -1.95
N LEU A 201 -4.15 15.97 -1.21
CA LEU A 201 -3.93 14.55 -1.48
C LEU A 201 -4.49 13.73 -0.31
N ASP A 202 -5.47 12.89 -0.60
CA ASP A 202 -5.96 11.89 0.36
C ASP A 202 -5.18 10.60 0.16
N LEU A 203 -4.39 10.20 1.17
CA LEU A 203 -3.53 9.03 1.09
C LEU A 203 -4.33 7.75 0.87
N LYS A 204 -5.54 7.66 1.44
CA LYS A 204 -6.39 6.48 1.28
C LYS A 204 -6.78 6.27 -0.18
N MET A 205 -7.23 7.34 -0.84
CA MET A 205 -7.57 7.30 -2.26
C MET A 205 -6.32 7.09 -3.14
N PHE A 206 -5.20 7.70 -2.77
CA PHE A 206 -3.94 7.59 -3.50
C PHE A 206 -3.40 6.15 -3.55
N PHE A 207 -3.44 5.43 -2.43
CA PHE A 207 -3.04 4.02 -2.39
C PHE A 207 -4.04 3.10 -3.11
N GLU A 208 -5.34 3.42 -3.07
CA GLU A 208 -6.38 2.56 -3.65
C GLU A 208 -6.45 2.65 -5.19
N VAL A 209 -6.28 3.86 -5.75
CA VAL A 209 -6.61 4.10 -7.16
C VAL A 209 -5.34 4.32 -8.01
N PRO A 210 -4.56 5.40 -7.85
CA PRO A 210 -3.32 5.59 -8.59
C PRO A 210 -2.34 4.41 -8.51
N LEU A 211 -1.89 4.08 -7.30
CA LEU A 211 -0.78 3.14 -7.16
C LEU A 211 -1.12 1.72 -7.64
N LEU A 212 -2.34 1.23 -7.36
CA LEU A 212 -2.76 -0.11 -7.75
C LEU A 212 -3.07 -0.24 -9.25
N ILE A 213 -3.79 0.72 -9.83
CA ILE A 213 -4.17 0.64 -11.25
C ILE A 213 -2.95 0.87 -12.15
N TYR A 214 -2.05 1.76 -11.77
CA TYR A 214 -0.93 2.13 -12.65
C TYR A 214 0.15 1.05 -12.64
N SER A 215 0.50 0.52 -11.46
CA SER A 215 1.49 -0.55 -11.35
C SER A 215 1.06 -1.81 -12.09
N SER A 216 -0.22 -2.21 -12.02
CA SER A 216 -0.73 -3.38 -12.75
C SER A 216 -0.69 -3.19 -14.27
N CYS A 217 -1.18 -2.07 -14.79
CA CYS A 217 -1.14 -1.79 -16.24
C CYS A 217 0.29 -1.74 -16.81
N VAL A 218 1.23 -1.15 -16.08
CA VAL A 218 2.63 -1.07 -16.53
C VAL A 218 3.26 -2.46 -16.59
N MET A 219 2.96 -3.32 -15.62
CA MET A 219 3.44 -4.71 -15.60
C MET A 219 2.85 -5.52 -16.77
N ASP A 220 1.55 -5.38 -17.07
CA ASP A 220 0.91 -6.08 -18.19
C ASP A 220 1.54 -5.74 -19.55
N VAL A 221 1.85 -4.46 -19.78
CA VAL A 221 2.54 -4.02 -21.01
C VAL A 221 3.95 -4.60 -21.10
N THR A 222 4.60 -4.80 -19.95
CA THR A 222 5.97 -5.32 -19.87
C THR A 222 6.04 -6.83 -20.10
N ILE A 223 5.00 -7.60 -19.76
CA ILE A 223 5.04 -9.08 -19.81
C ILE A 223 4.88 -9.63 -21.24
N HIS A 224 4.33 -8.85 -22.17
CA HIS A 224 3.97 -9.34 -23.51
C HIS A 224 5.12 -9.63 -24.52
N PRO A 225 6.38 -9.14 -24.37
CA PRO A 225 7.44 -9.38 -25.35
C PRO A 225 8.57 -10.35 -24.89
N TYR A 226 8.42 -11.19 -23.87
CA TYR A 226 9.51 -12.15 -23.53
C TYR A 226 9.42 -13.46 -24.32
N PRO A 227 10.23 -13.70 -25.36
CA PRO A 227 10.69 -15.05 -25.65
C PRO A 227 11.54 -15.50 -24.47
N CYS A 228 11.05 -16.53 -23.80
CA CYS A 228 11.64 -17.19 -22.65
C CYS A 228 13.16 -17.31 -22.75
N MET A 229 13.91 -16.82 -21.76
CA MET A 229 15.30 -17.22 -21.60
C MET A 229 15.34 -18.75 -21.39
N GLN A 230 15.90 -19.43 -22.38
CA GLN A 230 16.23 -20.85 -22.33
C GLN A 230 17.57 -20.98 -21.60
N HIS A 231 17.51 -21.31 -20.31
CA HIS A 231 18.61 -21.98 -19.62
C HIS A 231 18.01 -23.08 -18.74
#